data_AF-A0AAE1QT65-F1
#
_entry.id   AF-A0AAE1QT65-F1
#
_cell.length_a   1.000
_cell.length_b   1.000
_cell.length_c   1.000
_cell.angle_alpha   90.00
_cell.angle_beta   90.00
_cell.angle_gamma   90.00
#
_symmetry.space_group_name_H-M   'P 1'
#
loop_
_entity.id
_entity.type
_entity.pdbx_description
1 polymer ?
#
loop_
_entity_poly.entity_id
_entity_poly.type
_entity_poly.pdbx_seq_one_letter_code
_entity_poly.pdbx_strand_id
1 'polypeptide(L)'
;MVIVLLAMVGEGAYDCRYSRCGSYGPSIHFPFRLRHHPEHCGYPGFELSCDSKKETILTLPNSLVQFDEDIDYMSQRIHPYGHSQATAP
;
A
#
# COMPACT_ATOMS: atom_id res chain seq x y z
N MET A 1 -10.48 40.79 -25.60
CA MET A 1 -9.47 40.02 -24.83
C MET A 1 -10.22 38.94 -24.07
N VAL A 2 -10.11 37.68 -24.48
CA VAL A 2 -10.75 36.55 -23.80
C VAL A 2 -9.68 35.92 -22.91
N ILE A 3 -9.78 36.15 -21.60
CA ILE A 3 -8.92 35.47 -20.63
C ILE A 3 -9.56 34.11 -20.42
N VAL A 4 -9.08 33.11 -21.15
CA VAL A 4 -9.37 31.71 -20.84
C VAL A 4 -8.57 31.38 -19.59
N LEU A 5 -9.21 31.56 -18.44
CA LEU A 5 -8.70 31.05 -17.18
C LEU A 5 -8.78 29.52 -17.27
N LEU A 6 -7.70 28.90 -17.75
CA LEU A 6 -7.45 27.49 -17.47
C LEU A 6 -7.23 27.41 -15.97
N ALA A 7 -8.32 27.20 -15.21
CA ALA A 7 -8.21 26.68 -13.88
C ALA A 7 -7.61 25.28 -14.04
N MET A 8 -6.28 25.19 -14.00
CA MET A 8 -5.64 23.98 -13.55
C MET A 8 -6.07 23.81 -12.10
N VAL A 9 -7.24 23.18 -11.91
CA VAL A 9 -7.47 22.40 -10.72
C VAL A 9 -6.42 21.31 -10.79
N GLY A 10 -5.23 21.62 -10.26
CA GLY A 10 -4.25 20.61 -9.90
C GLY A 10 -4.86 19.83 -8.76
N GLU A 11 -5.75 18.90 -9.09
CA GLU A 11 -6.14 17.83 -8.17
C GLU A 11 -4.85 17.15 -7.71
N GLY A 12 -4.82 16.69 -6.46
CA GLY A 12 -3.66 16.07 -5.80
C GLY A 12 -3.13 14.78 -6.44
N ALA A 13 -3.11 14.68 -7.76
CA ALA A 13 -2.58 13.62 -8.60
C ALA A 13 -1.04 13.50 -8.55
N TYR A 14 -0.38 14.22 -7.65
CA TYR A 14 1.04 14.05 -7.30
C TYR A 14 1.25 13.94 -5.79
N ASP A 15 0.18 13.99 -4.99
CA ASP A 15 0.27 13.82 -3.54
C ASP A 15 0.14 12.33 -3.20
N CYS A 16 1.27 11.63 -3.22
CA CYS A 16 1.36 10.25 -2.74
C CYS A 16 1.39 10.21 -1.22
N ARG A 17 0.28 10.63 -0.61
CA ARG A 17 0.15 10.60 0.84
C ARG A 17 0.18 9.16 1.33
N TYR A 18 0.76 8.99 2.52
CA TYR A 18 0.74 7.70 3.16
C TYR A 18 -0.67 7.28 3.54
N SER A 19 -0.90 5.98 3.54
CA SER A 19 -2.19 5.37 3.86
C SER A 19 -2.02 4.25 4.88
N ARG A 20 -3.13 3.84 5.51
CA ARG A 20 -3.18 2.73 6.47
C ARG A 20 -4.54 2.04 6.35
N CYS A 21 -4.60 0.73 6.53
CA CYS A 21 -5.87 -0.01 6.56
C CYS A 21 -6.66 0.23 7.86
N GLY A 22 -5.95 0.33 8.99
CA GLY A 22 -6.51 0.60 10.30
C GLY A 22 -5.62 1.55 11.10
N SER A 23 -6.15 2.10 12.19
CA SER A 23 -5.42 3.06 13.05
C SER A 23 -4.13 2.47 13.63
N TYR A 24 -4.07 1.16 13.78
CA TYR A 24 -2.93 0.41 14.32
C TYR A 24 -2.17 -0.38 13.25
N GLY A 25 -2.55 -0.26 11.97
CA GLY A 25 -1.87 -0.95 10.89
C GLY A 25 -0.57 -0.26 10.44
N PRO A 26 0.23 -0.94 9.61
CA PRO A 26 1.47 -0.38 9.08
C PRO A 26 1.20 0.87 8.25
N SER A 27 2.12 1.83 8.28
CA SER A 27 2.08 2.94 7.30
C SER A 27 2.44 2.41 5.93
N ILE A 28 1.60 2.66 4.94
CA ILE A 28 1.79 2.25 3.54
C ILE A 28 2.34 3.43 2.76
N HIS A 29 3.56 3.27 2.25
CA HIS A 29 4.31 4.21 1.44
C HIS A 29 4.99 3.47 0.29
N PHE A 30 5.53 4.24 -0.66
CA PHE A 30 6.40 3.73 -1.72
C PHE A 30 7.48 2.79 -1.14
N PRO A 31 7.69 1.60 -1.73
CA PRO A 31 7.20 1.13 -3.03
C PRO A 31 5.79 0.51 -3.02
N PHE A 32 5.17 0.34 -1.85
CA PHE A 32 3.85 -0.25 -1.74
C PHE A 32 2.75 0.78 -1.98
N ARG A 33 1.63 0.34 -2.55
CA ARG A 33 0.43 1.16 -2.68
C ARG A 33 -0.82 0.34 -2.44
N LEU A 34 -1.89 0.97 -1.98
CA LEU A 34 -3.21 0.36 -2.01
C LEU A 34 -3.76 0.39 -3.44
N ARG A 35 -4.60 -0.57 -3.81
CA ARG A 35 -5.21 -0.63 -5.16
C ARG A 35 -5.95 0.65 -5.57
N HIS A 36 -6.49 1.39 -4.60
CA HIS A 36 -7.19 2.65 -4.84
C HIS A 36 -6.27 3.87 -4.94
N HIS A 37 -4.97 3.73 -4.65
CA HIS A 37 -3.99 4.79 -4.89
C HIS A 37 -3.61 4.87 -6.37
N PRO A 38 -3.26 6.06 -6.86
CA PRO A 38 -2.73 6.23 -8.21
C PRO A 38 -1.54 5.31 -8.49
N GLU A 39 -1.41 4.85 -9.73
CA GLU A 39 -0.35 3.92 -10.12
C GLU A 39 1.06 4.48 -9.89
N HIS A 40 1.25 5.79 -10.03
CA HIS A 40 2.54 6.45 -9.83
C HIS A 40 2.99 6.49 -8.35
N CYS A 41 2.11 6.17 -7.39
CA CYS A 41 2.44 6.20 -5.96
C CYS A 41 3.03 4.87 -5.44
N GLY A 42 3.21 3.87 -6.29
CA GLY A 42 3.82 2.61 -5.92
C GLY A 42 4.32 1.85 -7.12
N TYR A 43 4.92 0.69 -6.87
CA TYR A 43 5.43 -0.17 -7.92
C TYR A 43 4.34 -1.13 -8.42
N PRO A 44 4.20 -1.35 -9.74
CA PRO A 44 3.33 -2.39 -10.26
C PRO A 44 3.66 -3.75 -9.65
N GLY A 45 2.66 -4.47 -9.14
CA GLY A 45 2.84 -5.76 -8.46
C GLY A 45 3.15 -5.70 -6.97
N PHE A 46 3.34 -4.49 -6.40
CA PHE A 46 3.48 -4.27 -4.95
C PHE A 46 2.18 -3.68 -4.36
N GLU A 47 1.05 -4.12 -4.91
CA GLU A 47 -0.27 -3.67 -4.49
C GLU A 47 -0.70 -4.38 -3.21
N LEU A 48 -1.05 -3.58 -2.21
CA LEU A 48 -1.63 -4.01 -0.96
C LEU A 48 -3.15 -3.88 -1.00
N SER A 49 -3.81 -4.65 -0.15
CA SER A 49 -5.25 -4.60 0.11
C SER A 49 -5.51 -4.60 1.60
N CYS A 50 -6.64 -4.02 2.00
CA CYS A 50 -7.14 -4.11 3.36
C CYS A 50 -8.17 -5.23 3.45
N ASP A 51 -8.09 -6.05 4.49
CA ASP A 51 -9.12 -7.05 4.78
C ASP A 51 -10.29 -6.45 5.58
N SER A 52 -11.30 -7.26 5.88
CA SER A 52 -12.47 -6.83 6.67
C SER A 52 -12.12 -6.49 8.13
N LYS A 53 -11.02 -7.03 8.67
CA LYS A 53 -10.47 -6.71 9.99
C LYS A 53 -9.53 -5.49 9.99
N LYS A 54 -9.36 -4.82 8.84
CA LYS A 54 -8.46 -3.65 8.64
C LYS A 54 -6.98 -4.00 8.74
N GLU A 55 -6.63 -5.26 8.53
CA GLU A 55 -5.27 -5.75 8.41
C GLU A 55 -4.76 -5.48 6.99
N THR A 56 -3.47 -5.21 6.87
CA THR A 56 -2.83 -5.00 5.56
C THR A 56 -2.46 -6.36 5.00
N ILE A 57 -2.70 -6.57 3.71
CA ILE A 57 -2.45 -7.81 2.99
C ILE A 57 -1.70 -7.53 1.70
N LEU A 58 -0.62 -8.27 1.45
CA LEU A 58 0.09 -8.34 0.17
C LEU A 58 -0.27 -9.65 -0.51
N THR A 59 -0.83 -9.56 -1.71
CA THR A 59 -1.12 -10.72 -2.55
C THR A 59 0.03 -10.91 -3.54
N LEU A 60 0.80 -11.97 -3.38
CA LEU A 60 1.77 -12.45 -4.35
C LEU A 60 1.12 -13.55 -5.22
N PRO A 61 1.63 -13.82 -6.44
CA PRO A 61 1.04 -14.79 -7.36
C PRO A 61 0.75 -16.18 -6.75
N ASN A 62 1.55 -16.60 -5.75
CA ASN A 62 1.41 -17.89 -5.08
C ASN A 62 1.36 -17.80 -3.56
N SER A 63 1.27 -16.59 -2.99
CA SER A 63 1.36 -16.41 -1.53
C SER A 63 0.53 -15.22 -1.06
N LEU A 64 -0.09 -15.36 0.10
CA LEU A 64 -0.73 -14.26 0.82
C LEU A 64 0.17 -13.88 2.01
N VAL A 65 0.49 -12.61 2.15
CA VAL A 65 1.28 -12.10 3.29
C VAL A 65 0.43 -11.07 4.03
N GLN A 66 0.22 -11.28 5.33
CA GLN A 66 -0.49 -10.35 6.21
C GLN A 66 0.52 -9.62 7.11
N PHE A 67 0.27 -8.37 7.45
CA PHE A 67 1.17 -7.52 8.24
C PHE A 67 0.55 -7.23 9.62
N ASP A 68 1.32 -7.42 10.69
CA ASP A 68 0.86 -7.25 12.09
C ASP A 68 1.23 -5.88 12.68
N GLU A 69 2.45 -5.39 12.42
CA GLU A 69 2.98 -4.15 13.03
C GLU A 69 3.29 -3.07 11.99
N ASP A 70 4.53 -3.03 11.51
CA ASP A 70 5.04 -2.00 10.60
C ASP A 70 5.94 -2.60 9.52
N ILE A 71 6.05 -1.88 8.41
CA ILE A 71 6.91 -2.25 7.29
C ILE A 71 8.26 -1.55 7.52
N ASP A 72 9.33 -2.32 7.71
CA ASP A 72 10.64 -1.72 7.90
C ASP A 72 11.22 -1.28 6.56
N TYR A 73 10.98 -0.01 6.21
CA TYR A 73 11.41 0.59 4.94
C TYR A 73 12.94 0.76 4.85
N MET A 74 13.63 0.92 5.98
CA MET A 74 15.08 1.15 6.01
C MET A 74 15.88 -0.11 5.67
N SER A 75 15.47 -1.25 6.22
CA SER A 75 16.04 -2.56 5.95
C SER A 75 15.33 -3.31 4.83
N GLN A 76 14.23 -2.74 4.30
CA GLN A 76 13.37 -3.35 3.28
C GLN A 76 12.83 -4.72 3.69
N ARG A 77 12.43 -4.84 4.97
CA ARG A 77 11.93 -6.10 5.53
C ARG A 77 10.45 -6.00 5.85
N ILE A 78 9.75 -7.07 5.50
CA ILE A 78 8.37 -7.29 5.88
C ILE A 78 8.37 -8.31 7.02
N HIS A 79 7.65 -8.00 8.09
CA HIS A 79 7.38 -8.95 9.17
C HIS A 79 6.00 -9.57 8.92
N PRO A 80 5.93 -10.72 8.22
CA PRO A 80 4.67 -11.39 8.00
C PRO A 80 4.08 -11.84 9.33
N TYR A 81 2.75 -11.76 9.45
CA TYR A 81 2.02 -12.42 10.50
C TYR A 81 2.34 -13.92 10.49
N GLY A 82 2.92 -14.40 11.57
CA GLY A 82 3.28 -15.80 11.71
C GLY A 82 2.10 -16.65 12.14
N HIS A 83 1.38 -17.25 11.20
CA HIS A 83 0.90 -18.61 11.43
C HIS A 83 1.93 -19.55 10.79
N SER A 84 2.80 -20.12 11.62
CA SER A 84 3.65 -21.22 11.21
C SER A 84 2.78 -22.39 10.75
N GLN A 85 2.56 -22.48 9.44
CA GLN A 85 2.33 -23.76 8.79
C GLN A 85 3.27 -23.84 7.60
N ALA A 86 4.55 -24.04 7.94
CA ALA A 86 5.39 -24.86 7.11
C ALA A 86 4.77 -26.28 7.10
N THR A 87 3.80 -26.50 6.22
CA THR A 87 3.49 -27.85 5.77
C THR A 87 4.37 -28.09 4.55
N ALA A 88 5.63 -28.44 4.81
CA ALA A 88 6.43 -29.19 3.84
C ALA A 88 6.07 -30.69 3.99
N PRO A 89 6.08 -31.45 2.88
CA PRO A 89 5.70 -32.87 2.85
C PRO A 89 6.63 -33.78 3.67
#